data_AF-A0A3L6SH09-F1
#
_entry.id   AF-A0A3L6SH09-F1
#
_cell.length_a   1.000
_cell.length_b   1.000
_cell.length_c   1.000
_cell.angle_alpha   90.00
_cell.angle_beta   90.00
_cell.angle_gamma   90.00
#
_symmetry.space_group_name_H-M   'P 1'
#
loop_
_entity.id
_entity.type
_entity.pdbx_description
1 polymer ?
#
loop_
_entity_poly.entity_id
_entity_poly.type
_entity_poly.pdbx_seq_one_letter_code
_entity_poly.pdbx_strand_id
1 'polypeptide(L)'
;MDRVLLLRRSGRVIYTQACSNPPSQSKLRGDSSNFEYISAKANGGDRGDHTARGAESPAKPRRPCRQPDNPLTIFDRAATDGYVPAVFSWSVQAAPTNATLVDGLLATVARFPHLAGRLGVDDRGRRCFHLNDAGVRIIEAAAAADLADALAHGVSGHIDQLYPQADKVPVHLGTVNSDLHGLAPVQERADEPLLQVQLTRYRCGGLVIGTACQHLVADGQSMSFFYAAWATAVSTGLAVLPSPFIDRTAAVVPRNPPTPAFDHRNIEFKGEHSPRRSYPVVPQDRIKNITMHFPEEFVARLKARVAARCSVFQCLLAHAWKKVTAARNLSPEELTQVRVAVNCRSRAKPFVPMDFFGNMVLWAFPRMRAGELLSSNYAAVVGVIRDAVARVDAEYIQSFVDFGEALERSGEQLTPTAAVVGTAFSPDLEVESWLGFRFHDLDFGGGPACAFLPPSCLSRGSCSSCGHARPRPASTSWQRSTTST
;
A
#
# COMPACT_ATOMS: atom_id res chain seq x y z
N MET A 1 -6.02 14.18 21.82
CA MET A 1 -4.81 13.43 22.17
C MET A 1 -4.95 12.07 21.51
N ASP A 2 -4.05 11.75 20.60
CA ASP A 2 -4.06 10.46 19.91
C ASP A 2 -3.38 9.42 20.79
N ARG A 3 -3.94 8.21 20.85
CA ARG A 3 -3.33 7.08 21.57
C ARG A 3 -2.62 6.20 20.56
N VAL A 4 -1.34 5.91 20.80
CA VAL A 4 -0.58 4.98 19.97
C VAL A 4 -0.43 3.66 20.72
N LEU A 5 -0.78 2.57 20.06
CA LEU A 5 -0.65 1.21 20.58
C LEU A 5 0.29 0.42 19.67
N LEU A 6 1.21 -0.32 20.26
CA LEU A 6 1.92 -1.39 19.56
C LEU A 6 1.30 -2.73 19.95
N LEU A 7 0.77 -3.44 18.96
CA LEU A 7 0.03 -4.68 19.14
C LEU A 7 0.84 -5.89 18.68
N ARG A 8 1.18 -6.79 19.61
CA ARG A 8 1.94 -8.01 19.31
C ARG A 8 1.06 -9.23 19.14
N ARG A 9 1.51 -10.18 18.32
CA ARG A 9 0.86 -11.49 18.14
C ARG A 9 0.65 -12.25 19.45
N SER A 10 1.53 -12.06 20.43
CA SER A 10 1.42 -12.66 21.76
C SER A 10 0.31 -12.06 22.65
N GLY A 11 -0.54 -11.17 22.12
CA GLY A 11 -1.63 -10.51 22.84
C GLY A 11 -1.21 -9.37 23.77
N ARG A 12 0.08 -8.98 23.78
CA ARG A 12 0.57 -7.89 24.65
C ARG A 12 0.46 -6.55 23.91
N VAL A 13 -0.34 -5.64 24.46
CA VAL A 13 -0.48 -4.25 24.01
C VAL A 13 0.51 -3.36 24.77
N ILE A 14 1.27 -2.54 24.05
CA ILE A 14 2.14 -1.51 24.65
C ILE A 14 1.59 -0.13 24.28
N TYR A 15 1.28 0.69 25.28
CA TYR A 15 0.82 2.07 25.09
C TYR A 15 2.00 3.02 25.01
N THR A 16 2.00 3.92 24.02
CA THR A 16 2.89 5.08 23.99
C THR A 16 2.05 6.35 23.83
N GLN A 17 2.24 7.31 24.74
CA GLN A 17 1.57 8.61 24.68
C GLN A 17 2.39 9.53 23.78
N ALA A 18 1.75 10.17 22.79
CA ALA A 18 2.43 11.16 21.97
C ALA A 18 2.67 12.43 22.80
N CYS A 19 3.94 12.73 23.12
CA CYS A 19 4.33 14.06 23.59
C CYS A 19 4.19 15.05 22.42
N SER A 20 3.25 15.98 22.53
CA SER A 20 3.12 17.11 21.61
C SER A 20 4.28 18.09 21.83
N ASN A 21 5.12 18.30 20.82
CA ASN A 21 6.01 19.47 20.76
C ASN A 21 5.16 20.73 20.59
N PRO A 22 5.40 21.82 21.36
CA PRO A 22 4.71 23.09 21.14
C PRO A 22 5.25 23.79 19.88
N PRO A 23 4.43 24.58 19.17
CA PRO A 23 4.86 25.30 17.97
C PRO A 23 5.82 26.44 18.34
N SER A 24 6.83 26.62 17.51
CA SER A 24 7.74 27.76 17.52
C SER A 24 6.96 29.07 17.35
N GLN A 25 6.94 29.93 18.38
CA GLN A 25 6.49 31.31 18.24
C GLN A 25 7.68 32.26 18.08
N SER A 26 7.76 32.91 16.93
CA SER A 26 8.58 34.10 16.72
C SER A 26 7.80 35.35 17.14
N LYS A 27 8.38 36.09 18.10
CA LYS A 27 8.28 37.54 18.37
C LYS A 27 6.88 38.17 18.50
N LEU A 28 6.54 38.58 19.73
CA LEU A 28 6.05 39.92 20.06
C LEU A 28 6.57 40.33 21.45
N ARG A 29 7.02 41.59 21.57
CA ARG A 29 7.49 42.26 22.80
C ARG A 29 6.30 42.56 23.72
N GLY A 30 6.53 42.58 25.04
CA GLY A 30 5.63 43.23 26.01
C GLY A 30 5.85 42.77 27.44
N ASP A 31 5.85 43.72 28.37
CA ASP A 31 6.32 43.63 29.75
C ASP A 31 5.53 42.72 30.72
N SER A 32 6.30 42.24 31.71
CA SER A 32 6.01 42.08 33.15
C SER A 32 4.69 41.51 33.67
N SER A 33 4.88 40.61 34.65
CA SER A 33 4.12 40.41 35.90
C SER A 33 3.11 39.23 36.01
N ASN A 34 3.39 38.43 37.05
CA ASN A 34 2.51 37.57 37.87
C ASN A 34 1.83 36.33 37.23
N PHE A 35 2.21 35.12 37.67
CA PHE A 35 1.49 34.38 38.72
C PHE A 35 2.22 33.08 39.14
N GLU A 36 1.99 32.70 40.39
CA GLU A 36 2.77 31.82 41.26
C GLU A 36 2.73 30.31 40.92
N TYR A 37 3.86 29.63 41.17
CA TYR A 37 3.93 28.17 41.37
C TYR A 37 3.94 27.89 42.88
N ILE A 38 2.91 27.20 43.40
CA ILE A 38 2.91 26.68 44.77
C ILE A 38 3.73 25.38 44.80
N SER A 39 4.83 25.41 45.57
CA SER A 39 5.69 24.27 45.87
C SER A 39 5.07 23.35 46.93
N ALA A 40 5.12 22.03 46.71
CA ALA A 40 5.04 21.05 47.80
C ALA A 40 6.48 20.63 48.16
N LYS A 41 6.92 21.02 49.37
CA LYS A 41 8.14 20.56 50.03
C LYS A 41 7.94 19.17 50.62
N ALA A 42 8.87 18.25 50.33
CA ALA A 42 9.29 17.24 51.29
C ALA A 42 10.76 16.88 50.98
N ASN A 43 11.67 17.22 51.88
CA ASN A 43 13.08 16.87 51.79
C ASN A 43 13.70 16.72 53.19
N GLY A 44 14.61 15.74 53.31
CA GLY A 44 15.47 15.48 54.47
C GLY A 44 15.03 14.21 55.20
N GLY A 45 15.71 13.07 55.18
CA GLY A 45 17.13 12.82 54.95
C GLY A 45 17.83 12.62 56.29
N ASP A 46 18.01 11.36 56.72
CA ASP A 46 18.99 10.99 57.73
C ASP A 46 19.70 9.69 57.38
N ARG A 47 20.92 9.57 57.89
CA ARG A 47 22.08 8.80 57.42
C ARG A 47 21.97 7.29 57.63
N GLY A 48 22.63 6.54 56.75
CA GLY A 48 22.97 5.13 56.95
C GLY A 48 23.93 4.62 55.88
N ASP A 49 25.19 4.50 56.24
CA ASP A 49 26.30 3.98 55.44
C ASP A 49 26.16 2.44 55.30
N HIS A 50 26.08 1.94 54.06
CA HIS A 50 26.48 0.56 53.72
C HIS A 50 26.89 0.47 52.26
N THR A 51 28.16 0.15 52.07
CA THR A 51 28.78 -0.29 50.82
C THR A 51 28.14 -1.59 50.32
N ALA A 52 27.51 -1.55 49.14
CA ALA A 52 27.20 -2.74 48.36
C ALA A 52 27.39 -2.45 46.87
N ARG A 53 28.40 -3.10 46.28
CA ARG A 53 28.65 -3.15 44.84
C ARG A 53 27.42 -3.73 44.14
N GLY A 54 26.67 -2.91 43.42
CA GLY A 54 25.66 -3.36 42.46
C GLY A 54 26.31 -3.59 41.12
N ALA A 55 26.51 -4.86 40.76
CA ALA A 55 26.98 -5.27 39.45
C ALA A 55 26.03 -4.75 38.35
N GLU A 56 26.55 -3.96 37.42
CA GLU A 56 25.92 -3.81 36.11
C GLU A 56 25.84 -5.20 35.48
N SER A 57 24.62 -5.72 35.37
CA SER A 57 24.37 -6.94 34.62
C SER A 57 24.71 -6.64 33.16
N PRO A 58 25.70 -7.31 32.55
CA PRO A 58 26.03 -7.05 31.16
C PRO A 58 24.80 -7.40 30.33
N ALA A 59 24.39 -6.45 29.47
CA ALA A 59 23.34 -6.66 28.50
C ALA A 59 23.56 -8.01 27.82
N LYS A 60 22.65 -8.97 28.06
CA LYS A 60 22.73 -10.28 27.43
C LYS A 60 22.87 -10.05 25.92
N PRO A 61 23.89 -10.61 25.26
CA PRO A 61 23.98 -10.54 23.81
C PRO A 61 22.66 -11.08 23.25
N ARG A 62 21.99 -10.27 22.42
CA ARG A 62 20.79 -10.70 21.68
C ARG A 62 21.18 -12.02 21.00
N ARG A 63 20.56 -13.12 21.41
CA ARG A 63 20.72 -14.41 20.72
C ARG A 63 20.45 -14.14 19.23
N PRO A 64 21.32 -14.55 18.30
CA PRO A 64 20.95 -14.52 16.89
C PRO A 64 19.71 -15.42 16.77
N CYS A 65 18.57 -14.82 16.45
CA CYS A 65 17.39 -15.60 16.10
C CYS A 65 17.75 -16.39 14.85
N ARG A 66 18.12 -17.66 15.01
CA ARG A 66 18.10 -18.66 13.94
C ARG A 66 16.65 -18.95 13.57
N GLN A 67 15.92 -17.94 13.08
CA GLN A 67 14.75 -18.20 12.26
C GLN A 67 15.26 -18.47 10.84
N PRO A 68 14.62 -19.37 10.08
CA PRO A 68 14.94 -19.50 8.67
C PRO A 68 14.81 -18.11 8.02
N ASP A 69 15.79 -17.72 7.21
CA ASP A 69 15.74 -16.49 6.44
C ASP A 69 14.42 -16.47 5.68
N ASN A 70 13.62 -15.40 5.83
CA ASN A 70 12.45 -15.17 4.99
C ASN A 70 12.85 -14.13 3.94
N PRO A 71 13.62 -14.51 2.90
CA PRO A 71 14.09 -13.56 1.91
C PRO A 71 12.91 -12.98 1.14
N LEU A 72 13.11 -11.77 0.64
CA LEU A 72 12.19 -11.19 -0.33
C LEU A 72 12.21 -12.04 -1.61
N THR A 73 11.05 -12.35 -2.16
CA THR A 73 10.95 -12.95 -3.49
C THR A 73 11.39 -11.96 -4.56
N ILE A 74 11.63 -12.41 -5.79
CA ILE A 74 11.96 -11.50 -6.89
C ILE A 74 10.83 -10.49 -7.18
N PHE A 75 9.57 -10.85 -6.93
CA PHE A 75 8.44 -9.92 -7.02
C PHE A 75 8.47 -8.87 -5.92
N ASP A 76 8.81 -9.25 -4.69
CA ASP A 76 8.96 -8.29 -3.59
C ASP A 76 10.11 -7.32 -3.89
N ARG A 77 11.24 -7.81 -4.42
CA ARG A 77 12.40 -7.00 -4.83
C ARG A 77 12.08 -6.02 -5.98
N ALA A 78 11.15 -6.38 -6.86
CA ALA A 78 10.70 -5.53 -7.96
C ALA A 78 9.58 -4.55 -7.58
N ALA A 79 8.96 -4.72 -6.42
CA ALA A 79 7.92 -3.83 -5.93
C ALA A 79 8.48 -2.49 -5.44
N THR A 80 7.59 -1.51 -5.30
CA THR A 80 7.93 -0.20 -4.71
C THR A 80 8.35 -0.37 -3.26
N ASP A 81 9.46 0.23 -2.85
CA ASP A 81 9.83 0.31 -1.44
C ASP A 81 9.17 1.54 -0.81
N GLY A 82 8.02 1.34 -0.19
CA GLY A 82 7.22 2.41 0.39
C GLY A 82 5.88 1.93 0.94
N TYR A 83 5.25 2.76 1.76
CA TYR A 83 3.95 2.44 2.35
C TYR A 83 2.80 2.79 1.40
N VAL A 84 1.91 1.83 1.17
CA VAL A 84 0.65 2.04 0.45
C VAL A 84 -0.47 2.35 1.44
N PRO A 85 -1.03 3.56 1.39
CA PRO A 85 -2.20 3.88 2.19
C PRO A 85 -3.49 3.27 1.61
N ALA A 86 -4.46 2.99 2.48
CA ALA A 86 -5.85 2.72 2.09
C ALA A 86 -6.80 3.29 3.16
N VAL A 87 -7.89 3.92 2.76
CA VAL A 87 -8.80 4.61 3.69
C VAL A 87 -10.25 4.25 3.37
N PHE A 88 -10.97 3.80 4.38
CA PHE A 88 -12.37 3.40 4.30
C PHE A 88 -13.18 4.05 5.42
N SER A 89 -14.46 4.33 5.15
CA SER A 89 -15.37 4.91 6.13
C SER A 89 -16.62 4.07 6.35
N TRP A 90 -17.16 4.12 7.57
CA TRP A 90 -18.40 3.49 7.99
C TRP A 90 -19.31 4.50 8.69
N SER A 91 -20.61 4.42 8.42
CA SER A 91 -21.60 5.18 9.18
C SER A 91 -21.65 4.71 10.63
N VAL A 92 -22.25 5.51 11.51
CA VAL A 92 -22.39 5.16 12.93
C VAL A 92 -23.13 3.84 13.15
N GLN A 93 -24.10 3.51 12.28
CA GLN A 93 -24.85 2.24 12.37
C GLN A 93 -23.99 1.03 12.03
N ALA A 94 -23.03 1.20 11.12
CA ALA A 94 -22.18 0.10 10.64
C ALA A 94 -20.84 0.00 11.39
N ALA A 95 -20.46 1.04 12.15
CA ALA A 95 -19.16 1.12 12.78
C ALA A 95 -19.10 0.30 14.10
N PRO A 96 -18.27 -0.76 14.19
CA PRO A 96 -18.05 -1.49 15.44
C PRO A 96 -17.30 -0.62 16.46
N THR A 97 -17.06 -1.10 17.69
CA THR A 97 -16.22 -0.36 18.68
C THR A 97 -14.72 -0.49 18.37
N ASN A 98 -13.88 0.41 18.91
CA ASN A 98 -12.42 0.29 18.77
C ASN A 98 -11.89 -1.02 19.37
N ALA A 99 -12.39 -1.45 20.53
CA ALA A 99 -11.98 -2.70 21.16
C ALA A 99 -12.25 -3.90 20.24
N THR A 100 -13.47 -4.00 19.69
CA THR A 100 -13.84 -5.07 18.76
C THR A 100 -12.94 -5.07 17.51
N LEU A 101 -12.63 -3.89 16.95
CA LEU A 101 -11.73 -3.76 15.80
C LEU A 101 -10.32 -4.24 16.13
N VAL A 102 -9.81 -3.85 17.30
CA VAL A 102 -8.48 -4.21 17.79
C VAL A 102 -8.38 -5.72 18.02
N ASP A 103 -9.37 -6.34 18.67
CA ASP A 103 -9.40 -7.78 18.92
C ASP A 103 -9.46 -8.58 17.61
N GLY A 104 -10.32 -8.15 16.68
CA GLY A 104 -10.39 -8.73 15.33
C GLY A 104 -9.08 -8.56 14.56
N LEU A 105 -8.41 -7.41 14.68
CA LEU A 105 -7.13 -7.16 14.02
C LEU A 105 -6.04 -8.07 14.57
N LEU A 106 -5.96 -8.22 15.90
CA LEU A 106 -5.01 -9.11 16.56
C LEU A 106 -5.16 -10.56 16.09
N ALA A 107 -6.39 -11.07 16.12
CA ALA A 107 -6.70 -12.43 15.68
C ALA A 107 -6.36 -12.63 14.20
N THR A 108 -6.64 -11.62 13.37
CA THR A 108 -6.34 -11.66 11.93
C THR A 108 -4.83 -11.62 11.71
N VAL A 109 -4.09 -10.64 12.24
CA VAL A 109 -2.64 -10.49 12.08
C VAL A 109 -1.87 -11.74 12.52
N ALA A 110 -2.37 -12.49 13.50
CA ALA A 110 -1.78 -13.78 13.89
C ALA A 110 -1.76 -14.83 12.76
N ARG A 111 -2.59 -14.66 11.72
CA ARG A 111 -2.61 -15.46 10.48
C ARG A 111 -1.71 -14.90 9.37
N PHE A 112 -1.21 -13.68 9.53
CA PHE A 112 -0.40 -12.94 8.55
C PHE A 112 0.93 -12.49 9.19
N PRO A 113 1.84 -13.42 9.53
CA PRO A 113 3.02 -13.12 10.35
C PRO A 113 3.92 -12.02 9.76
N HIS A 114 3.99 -11.90 8.43
CA HIS A 114 4.76 -10.86 7.75
C HIS A 114 4.31 -9.44 8.12
N LEU A 115 3.02 -9.22 8.43
CA LEU A 115 2.53 -7.89 8.83
C LEU A 115 2.97 -7.49 10.24
N ALA A 116 3.23 -8.45 11.11
CA ALA A 116 3.72 -8.23 12.48
C ALA A 116 5.26 -8.25 12.59
N GLY A 117 5.96 -8.59 11.50
CA GLY A 117 7.41 -8.63 11.46
C GLY A 117 8.07 -7.26 11.24
N ARG A 118 9.35 -7.28 10.90
CA ARG A 118 10.15 -6.12 10.49
C ARG A 118 10.93 -6.42 9.22
N LEU A 119 11.30 -5.38 8.48
CA LEU A 119 12.35 -5.51 7.47
C LEU A 119 13.70 -5.52 8.19
N GLY A 120 14.60 -6.35 7.72
CA GLY A 120 15.99 -6.34 8.13
C GLY A 120 16.88 -6.96 7.07
N VAL A 121 18.09 -7.30 7.48
CA VAL A 121 19.07 -8.01 6.65
C VAL A 121 19.40 -9.36 7.26
N ASP A 122 19.74 -10.33 6.42
CA ASP A 122 20.29 -11.61 6.83
C ASP A 122 21.81 -11.57 7.02
N ASP A 123 22.41 -12.72 7.37
CA ASP A 123 23.85 -12.85 7.60
C ASP A 123 24.70 -12.56 6.34
N ARG A 124 24.09 -12.49 5.16
CA ARG A 124 24.73 -12.16 3.88
C ARG A 124 24.48 -10.71 3.47
N GLY A 125 23.84 -9.90 4.32
CA GLY A 125 23.48 -8.51 4.01
C GLY A 125 22.32 -8.37 3.03
N ARG A 126 21.54 -9.43 2.78
CA ARG A 126 20.38 -9.39 1.90
C ARG A 126 19.14 -9.01 2.69
N ARG A 127 18.27 -8.20 2.09
CA ARG A 127 16.99 -7.81 2.70
C ARG A 127 16.10 -9.03 2.91
N CYS A 128 15.51 -9.13 4.09
CA CYS A 128 14.60 -10.21 4.47
C CYS A 128 13.53 -9.72 5.44
N PHE A 129 12.50 -10.56 5.65
CA PHE A 129 11.52 -10.35 6.70
C PHE A 129 11.96 -11.00 8.00
N HIS A 130 12.10 -10.20 9.05
CA HIS A 130 12.29 -10.68 10.41
C HIS A 130 10.91 -10.94 11.02
N LEU A 131 10.47 -12.21 11.04
CA LEU A 131 9.18 -12.63 11.60
C LEU A 131 9.24 -12.71 13.13
N ASN A 132 9.51 -11.56 13.76
CA ASN A 132 9.82 -11.42 15.18
C ASN A 132 8.61 -11.09 16.07
N ASP A 133 7.39 -11.09 15.51
CA ASP A 133 6.15 -10.73 16.19
C ASP A 133 6.22 -9.36 16.93
N ALA A 134 7.06 -8.44 16.44
CA ALA A 134 7.22 -7.10 17.02
C ALA A 134 5.92 -6.28 16.99
N GLY A 135 4.99 -6.65 16.11
CA GLY A 135 3.62 -6.19 16.13
C GLY A 135 3.31 -5.08 15.13
N VAL A 136 2.03 -4.70 15.08
CA VAL A 136 1.48 -3.64 14.23
C VAL A 136 1.23 -2.38 15.05
N ARG A 137 1.31 -1.21 14.40
CA ARG A 137 1.00 0.07 15.07
C ARG A 137 -0.48 0.39 14.91
N ILE A 138 -1.14 0.77 16.00
CA ILE A 138 -2.47 1.38 15.97
C ILE A 138 -2.41 2.80 16.48
N ILE A 139 -3.14 3.68 15.83
CA ILE A 139 -3.39 5.06 16.23
C ILE A 139 -4.89 5.20 16.44
N GLU A 140 -5.32 5.54 17.65
CA GLU A 140 -6.70 5.95 17.90
C GLU A 140 -6.78 7.47 17.91
N ALA A 141 -7.62 8.01 17.02
CA ALA A 141 -7.81 9.44 16.80
C ALA A 141 -9.30 9.81 16.86
N ALA A 142 -9.58 11.09 17.08
CA ALA A 142 -10.93 11.63 17.06
C ALA A 142 -11.02 12.88 16.18
N ALA A 143 -12.10 13.01 15.43
CA ALA A 143 -12.42 14.17 14.62
C ALA A 143 -13.64 14.88 15.19
N ALA A 144 -13.52 16.19 15.41
CA ALA A 144 -14.60 17.01 15.97
C ALA A 144 -15.74 17.28 14.98
N ALA A 145 -15.59 16.90 13.70
CA ALA A 145 -16.59 17.06 12.65
C ALA A 145 -17.56 15.87 12.56
N ASP A 146 -18.60 16.02 11.76
CA ASP A 146 -19.47 14.91 11.35
C ASP A 146 -18.94 14.27 10.06
N LEU A 147 -19.08 12.94 9.96
CA LEU A 147 -18.49 12.17 8.87
C LEU A 147 -19.09 12.58 7.51
N ALA A 148 -20.41 12.80 7.45
CA ALA A 148 -21.08 13.20 6.22
C ALA A 148 -20.51 14.53 5.66
N ASP A 149 -20.28 15.52 6.53
CA ASP A 149 -19.72 16.81 6.14
C ASP A 149 -18.26 16.66 5.67
N ALA A 150 -17.47 15.86 6.38
CA ALA A 150 -16.08 15.58 6.01
C ALA A 150 -15.98 14.90 4.64
N LEU A 151 -16.90 13.96 4.35
CA LEU A 151 -17.01 13.27 3.07
C LEU A 151 -17.48 14.21 1.94
N ALA A 152 -18.38 15.15 2.22
CA ALA A 152 -18.95 16.06 1.23
C ALA A 152 -18.00 17.20 0.82
N HIS A 153 -17.20 17.73 1.75
CA HIS A 153 -16.54 19.04 1.54
C HIS A 153 -15.03 19.08 1.78
N GLY A 154 -14.36 17.97 2.11
CA GLY A 154 -12.96 18.08 2.54
C GLY A 154 -12.04 16.91 2.31
N VAL A 155 -12.50 15.73 1.90
CA VAL A 155 -11.68 14.50 1.89
C VAL A 155 -10.31 14.72 1.25
N SER A 156 -10.25 15.30 0.04
CA SER A 156 -8.97 15.50 -0.66
C SER A 156 -8.00 16.46 0.04
N GLY A 157 -8.49 17.40 0.85
CA GLY A 157 -7.69 18.39 1.56
C GLY A 157 -7.06 17.88 2.85
N HIS A 158 -7.62 16.82 3.46
CA HIS A 158 -7.15 16.27 4.73
C HIS A 158 -7.03 14.73 4.74
N ILE A 159 -7.11 14.06 3.59
CA ILE A 159 -6.98 12.59 3.50
C ILE A 159 -5.67 12.11 4.13
N ASP A 160 -4.61 12.89 4.00
CA ASP A 160 -3.30 12.65 4.60
C ASP A 160 -3.32 12.70 6.14
N GLN A 161 -4.41 13.07 6.80
CA GLN A 161 -4.56 12.99 8.25
C GLN A 161 -5.36 11.77 8.70
N LEU A 162 -5.96 11.04 7.75
CA LEU A 162 -6.88 9.92 8.03
C LEU A 162 -6.20 8.55 8.02
N TYR A 163 -4.89 8.50 7.76
CA TYR A 163 -4.08 7.29 7.81
C TYR A 163 -2.71 7.58 8.46
N PRO A 164 -2.03 6.55 9.00
CA PRO A 164 -0.72 6.73 9.61
C PRO A 164 0.28 7.39 8.65
N GLN A 165 0.92 8.46 9.11
CA GLN A 165 2.01 9.11 8.39
C GLN A 165 3.31 8.31 8.61
N ALA A 166 3.30 7.04 8.22
CA ALA A 166 4.53 6.26 8.07
C ALA A 166 5.47 7.08 7.16
N ASP A 167 6.73 7.24 7.56
CA ASP A 167 7.64 8.19 6.92
C ASP A 167 7.56 8.11 5.40
N LYS A 168 7.06 9.19 4.79
CA LYS A 168 6.84 9.35 3.35
C LYS A 168 8.16 9.39 2.56
N VAL A 169 9.30 9.16 3.21
CA VAL A 169 10.63 9.26 2.62
C VAL A 169 11.01 7.90 2.06
N PRO A 170 11.13 7.74 0.72
CA PRO A 170 11.69 6.55 0.15
C PRO A 170 13.09 6.33 0.71
N VAL A 171 13.44 5.08 1.03
CA VAL A 171 14.77 4.65 1.46
C VAL A 171 15.78 4.65 0.28
N HIS A 172 15.52 5.44 -0.76
CA HIS A 172 16.42 5.66 -1.89
C HIS A 172 16.50 7.15 -2.24
N LEU A 173 17.25 7.88 -1.42
CA LEU A 173 17.90 9.14 -1.79
C LEU A 173 19.42 8.98 -1.68
N GLY A 174 19.93 7.97 -2.40
CA GLY A 174 21.25 8.07 -2.98
C GLY A 174 21.11 8.86 -4.27
N THR A 175 21.15 10.18 -4.19
CA THR A 175 21.48 10.99 -5.37
C THR A 175 22.90 10.60 -5.74
N VAL A 176 23.06 9.75 -6.76
CA VAL A 176 24.33 9.65 -7.48
C VAL A 176 24.52 10.96 -8.25
N ASN A 177 24.90 12.00 -7.53
CA ASN A 177 25.85 12.95 -8.09
C ASN A 177 27.18 12.20 -8.11
N SER A 178 27.79 12.07 -9.28
CA SER A 178 28.97 11.26 -9.53
C SER A 178 30.25 11.67 -8.77
N ASP A 179 30.20 12.65 -7.86
CA ASP A 179 31.40 13.39 -7.45
C ASP A 179 31.61 13.50 -5.93
N LEU A 180 31.06 12.60 -5.10
CA LEU A 180 31.47 12.52 -3.69
C LEU A 180 31.54 11.06 -3.18
N HIS A 181 32.76 10.61 -2.93
CA HIS A 181 33.06 9.48 -2.06
C HIS A 181 32.48 9.75 -0.66
N GLY A 182 31.40 9.05 -0.31
CA GLY A 182 30.78 9.13 1.00
C GLY A 182 29.49 8.33 1.07
N LEU A 183 29.62 7.01 1.17
CA LEU A 183 28.49 6.10 1.41
C LEU A 183 27.91 6.40 2.80
N ALA A 184 26.84 7.20 2.88
CA ALA A 184 25.98 7.16 4.06
C ALA A 184 25.17 5.85 3.99
N PRO A 185 25.23 4.99 5.02
CA PRO A 185 24.47 3.75 5.00
C PRO A 185 22.98 4.07 4.92
N VAL A 186 22.29 3.28 4.12
CA VAL A 186 20.83 3.12 4.20
C VAL A 186 20.51 2.82 5.66
N GLN A 187 20.02 3.80 6.42
CA GLN A 187 19.55 3.56 7.78
C GLN A 187 18.21 2.83 7.63
N GLU A 188 18.27 1.52 7.35
CA GLU A 188 17.12 0.66 7.45
C GLU A 188 16.52 0.87 8.84
N ARG A 189 15.27 1.33 8.88
CA ARG A 189 14.53 1.42 10.14
C ARG A 189 14.12 0.00 10.54
N ALA A 190 15.09 -0.76 11.06
CA ALA A 190 14.93 -2.16 11.45
C ALA A 190 13.77 -2.39 12.44
N ASP A 191 13.26 -1.33 13.07
CA ASP A 191 12.14 -1.38 14.02
C ASP A 191 10.81 -0.78 13.50
N GLU A 192 10.72 -0.30 12.24
CA GLU A 192 9.48 0.30 11.70
C GLU A 192 8.38 -0.76 11.47
N PRO A 193 7.16 -0.57 11.99
CA PRO A 193 6.05 -1.51 11.77
C PRO A 193 5.61 -1.58 10.31
N LEU A 194 5.59 -2.80 9.76
CA LEU A 194 5.23 -3.06 8.37
C LEU A 194 3.75 -2.81 8.06
N LEU A 195 2.88 -2.91 9.07
CA LEU A 195 1.49 -2.48 9.02
C LEU A 195 1.22 -1.47 10.14
N GLN A 196 0.59 -0.37 9.75
CA GLN A 196 0.07 0.65 10.64
C GLN A 196 -1.41 0.88 10.34
N VAL A 197 -2.21 1.08 11.38
CA VAL A 197 -3.66 1.30 11.30
C VAL A 197 -4.02 2.53 12.12
N GLN A 198 -4.90 3.37 11.60
CA GLN A 198 -5.49 4.50 12.31
C GLN A 198 -7.00 4.35 12.35
N LEU A 199 -7.57 4.43 13.55
CA LEU A 199 -9.00 4.41 13.81
C LEU A 199 -9.42 5.83 14.18
N THR A 200 -10.11 6.53 13.29
CA THR A 200 -10.57 7.91 13.50
C THR A 200 -12.07 7.93 13.77
N ARG A 201 -12.48 8.28 14.99
CA ARG A 201 -13.89 8.43 15.36
C ARG A 201 -14.37 9.85 15.14
N TYR A 202 -15.48 10.01 14.42
CA TYR A 202 -16.13 11.28 14.23
C TYR A 202 -17.14 11.54 15.35
N ARG A 203 -17.46 12.81 15.61
CA ARG A 203 -18.40 13.24 16.65
C ARG A 203 -19.77 12.54 16.52
N CYS A 204 -20.27 12.38 15.29
CA CYS A 204 -21.49 11.63 14.99
C CYS A 204 -21.43 10.10 15.24
N GLY A 205 -20.30 9.57 15.70
CA GLY A 205 -20.07 8.12 15.90
C GLY A 205 -19.58 7.37 14.65
N GLY A 206 -19.53 8.03 13.49
CA GLY A 206 -18.93 7.48 12.27
C GLY A 206 -17.45 7.14 12.44
N LEU A 207 -16.95 6.22 11.62
CA LEU A 207 -15.59 5.70 11.72
C LEU A 207 -14.88 5.85 10.37
N VAL A 208 -13.62 6.26 10.42
CA VAL A 208 -12.67 6.10 9.32
C VAL A 208 -11.54 5.19 9.77
N ILE A 209 -11.23 4.17 8.96
CA ILE A 209 -10.04 3.34 9.12
C ILE A 209 -9.08 3.67 8.00
N GLY A 210 -7.91 4.18 8.36
CA GLY A 210 -6.79 4.34 7.46
C GLY A 210 -5.70 3.34 7.77
N THR A 211 -5.11 2.73 6.76
CA THR A 211 -3.98 1.82 6.90
C THR A 211 -2.81 2.32 6.10
N ALA A 212 -1.60 1.98 6.52
CA ALA A 212 -0.38 2.13 5.75
C ALA A 212 0.38 0.79 5.82
N CYS A 213 0.60 0.14 4.69
CA CYS A 213 1.32 -1.14 4.61
C CYS A 213 2.55 -1.02 3.73
N GLN A 214 3.70 -1.51 4.20
CA GLN A 214 4.93 -1.59 3.41
C GLN A 214 4.70 -2.51 2.19
N HIS A 215 4.84 -1.96 0.98
CA HIS A 215 4.45 -2.63 -0.27
C HIS A 215 5.33 -3.85 -0.58
N LEU A 216 6.58 -3.88 -0.09
CA LEU A 216 7.44 -5.06 -0.21
C LEU A 216 6.84 -6.31 0.45
N VAL A 217 5.96 -6.14 1.45
CA VAL A 217 5.30 -7.27 2.13
C VAL A 217 4.18 -7.84 1.30
N ALA A 218 3.36 -7.00 0.66
CA ALA A 218 2.09 -7.41 0.08
C ALA A 218 1.65 -6.47 -1.04
N ASP A 219 1.13 -7.06 -2.12
CA ASP A 219 0.43 -6.31 -3.16
C ASP A 219 -1.04 -6.00 -2.76
N GLY A 220 -1.72 -5.20 -3.58
CA GLY A 220 -3.11 -4.82 -3.33
C GLY A 220 -4.08 -6.01 -3.24
N GLN A 221 -3.84 -7.10 -3.97
CA GLN A 221 -4.65 -8.32 -3.86
C GLN A 221 -4.53 -8.94 -2.47
N SER A 222 -3.29 -9.10 -1.99
CA SER A 222 -2.98 -9.62 -0.65
C SER A 222 -3.60 -8.77 0.45
N MET A 223 -3.48 -7.44 0.34
CA MET A 223 -4.09 -6.53 1.32
C MET A 223 -5.61 -6.53 1.25
N SER A 224 -6.21 -6.69 0.06
CA SER A 224 -7.67 -6.83 -0.06
C SER A 224 -8.19 -8.08 0.64
N PHE A 225 -7.45 -9.19 0.57
CA PHE A 225 -7.78 -10.41 1.30
C PHE A 225 -7.63 -10.21 2.81
N PHE A 226 -6.55 -9.55 3.25
CA PHE A 226 -6.36 -9.21 4.67
C PHE A 226 -7.51 -8.38 5.24
N TYR A 227 -7.95 -7.33 4.53
CA TYR A 227 -9.07 -6.50 5.00
C TYR A 227 -10.38 -7.29 5.08
N ALA A 228 -10.67 -8.13 4.09
CA ALA A 228 -11.86 -9.01 4.12
C ALA A 228 -11.78 -10.05 5.26
N ALA A 229 -10.60 -10.60 5.53
CA ALA A 229 -10.36 -11.50 6.64
C ALA A 229 -10.57 -10.81 8.00
N TRP A 230 -10.09 -9.58 8.13
CA TRP A 230 -10.31 -8.77 9.33
C TRP A 230 -11.79 -8.44 9.54
N ALA A 231 -12.49 -8.04 8.47
CA ALA A 231 -13.93 -7.81 8.50
C ALA A 231 -14.71 -9.06 8.95
N THR A 232 -14.36 -10.22 8.39
CA THR A 232 -14.94 -11.52 8.75
C THR A 232 -14.67 -11.90 10.21
N ALA A 233 -13.45 -11.69 10.69
CA ALA A 233 -13.10 -11.99 12.08
C ALA A 233 -13.95 -11.18 13.05
N VAL A 234 -14.15 -9.89 12.78
CA VAL A 234 -14.99 -9.01 13.60
C VAL A 234 -16.47 -9.40 13.50
N SER A 235 -17.00 -9.57 12.29
CA SER A 235 -18.44 -9.81 12.08
C SER A 235 -18.92 -11.16 12.62
N THR A 236 -18.02 -12.13 12.71
CA THR A 236 -18.32 -13.46 13.25
C THR A 236 -17.96 -13.62 14.73
N GLY A 237 -17.52 -12.55 15.40
CA GLY A 237 -17.07 -12.63 16.79
C GLY A 237 -15.91 -13.62 16.98
N LEU A 238 -14.96 -13.62 16.04
CA LEU A 238 -13.78 -14.48 15.97
C LEU A 238 -14.07 -15.97 15.70
N ALA A 239 -15.32 -16.36 15.42
CA ALA A 239 -15.67 -17.74 15.07
C ALA A 239 -15.05 -18.18 13.73
N VAL A 240 -14.84 -17.24 12.80
CA VAL A 240 -14.22 -17.51 11.50
C VAL A 240 -12.97 -16.64 11.33
N LEU A 241 -11.82 -17.29 11.16
CA LEU A 241 -10.53 -16.64 10.94
C LEU A 241 -9.92 -17.10 9.60
N PRO A 242 -10.27 -16.43 8.48
CA PRO A 242 -9.71 -16.76 7.18
C PRO A 242 -8.19 -16.71 7.20
N SER A 243 -7.59 -17.64 6.46
CA SER A 243 -6.17 -17.94 6.55
C SER A 243 -5.53 -17.82 5.17
N PRO A 244 -4.51 -16.96 5.00
CA PRO A 244 -3.85 -16.81 3.71
C PRO A 244 -2.91 -17.98 3.40
N PHE A 245 -2.60 -18.16 2.12
CA PHE A 245 -1.44 -18.94 1.69
C PHE A 245 -0.17 -18.08 1.86
N ILE A 246 0.70 -18.43 2.81
CA ILE A 246 1.86 -17.60 3.21
C ILE A 246 3.22 -18.16 2.78
N ASP A 247 3.23 -19.34 2.17
CA ASP A 247 4.47 -19.97 1.71
C ASP A 247 4.94 -19.31 0.41
N ARG A 248 5.80 -18.31 0.56
CA ARG A 248 6.42 -17.58 -0.55
C ARG A 248 7.33 -18.46 -1.40
N THR A 249 7.97 -19.46 -0.80
CA THR A 249 8.90 -20.35 -1.50
C THR A 249 8.17 -21.33 -2.41
N ALA A 250 6.99 -21.80 -1.98
CA ALA A 250 6.13 -22.62 -2.82
C ALA A 250 5.41 -21.81 -3.92
N ALA A 251 5.23 -20.50 -3.73
CA ALA A 251 4.61 -19.62 -4.74
C ALA A 251 5.57 -19.22 -5.88
N VAL A 252 6.87 -19.21 -5.62
CA VAL A 252 7.91 -18.67 -6.51
C VAL A 252 9.02 -19.70 -6.67
N VAL A 253 8.77 -20.72 -7.51
CA VAL A 253 9.69 -21.84 -7.72
C VAL A 253 10.42 -21.69 -9.05
N PRO A 254 11.76 -21.53 -9.06
CA PRO A 254 12.54 -21.46 -10.30
C PRO A 254 12.66 -22.83 -10.97
N ARG A 255 12.89 -22.84 -12.29
CA ARG A 255 13.33 -24.04 -13.02
C ARG A 255 14.75 -24.43 -12.55
N ASN A 256 15.09 -25.70 -12.75
CA ASN A 256 16.43 -26.22 -12.47
C ASN A 256 17.00 -26.93 -13.71
N PRO A 257 17.97 -26.33 -14.42
CA PRO A 257 18.59 -25.02 -14.15
C PRO A 257 17.64 -23.84 -14.43
N PRO A 258 17.86 -22.66 -13.80
CA PRO A 258 17.11 -21.45 -14.14
C PRO A 258 17.47 -21.00 -15.56
N THR A 259 16.45 -20.70 -16.37
CA THR A 259 16.62 -20.28 -17.78
C THR A 259 15.81 -19.01 -18.07
N PRO A 260 16.28 -17.83 -17.62
CA PRO A 260 15.62 -16.56 -17.97
C PRO A 260 15.59 -16.38 -19.49
N ALA A 261 14.40 -16.16 -20.05
CA ALA A 261 14.15 -16.02 -21.48
C ALA A 261 13.97 -14.56 -21.94
N PHE A 262 13.74 -13.64 -21.01
CA PHE A 262 13.54 -12.22 -21.28
C PHE A 262 14.52 -11.34 -20.52
N ASP A 263 14.67 -10.11 -20.99
CA ASP A 263 15.60 -9.10 -20.46
C ASP A 263 15.05 -8.39 -19.21
N HIS A 264 14.78 -9.16 -18.16
CA HIS A 264 14.20 -8.66 -16.92
C HIS A 264 15.10 -7.63 -16.20
N ARG A 265 16.41 -7.75 -16.42
CA ARG A 265 17.43 -6.83 -15.93
C ARG A 265 17.18 -5.39 -16.39
N ASN A 266 16.67 -5.19 -17.60
CA ASN A 266 16.47 -3.86 -18.18
C ASN A 266 15.00 -3.42 -18.22
N ILE A 267 14.05 -4.33 -17.90
CA ILE A 267 12.60 -4.06 -17.89
C ILE A 267 12.09 -3.84 -16.45
N GLU A 268 12.22 -4.84 -15.58
CA GLU A 268 11.79 -4.76 -14.18
C GLU A 268 12.84 -4.09 -13.29
N PHE A 269 14.11 -4.11 -13.72
CA PHE A 269 15.23 -3.49 -13.03
C PHE A 269 15.96 -2.45 -13.89
N LYS A 270 16.78 -1.63 -13.22
CA LYS A 270 17.66 -0.63 -13.84
C LYS A 270 19.03 -1.26 -14.13
N GLY A 271 19.13 -1.93 -15.27
CA GLY A 271 20.38 -2.49 -15.78
C GLY A 271 21.15 -1.52 -16.68
N GLU A 272 22.31 -1.96 -17.15
CA GLU A 272 23.22 -1.19 -18.01
C GLU A 272 22.56 -0.70 -19.31
N HIS A 273 21.60 -1.46 -19.83
CA HIS A 273 20.90 -1.19 -21.08
C HIS A 273 19.45 -0.74 -20.86
N SER A 274 19.07 -0.37 -19.63
CA SER A 274 17.72 0.10 -19.37
C SER A 274 17.38 1.31 -20.26
N PRO A 275 16.21 1.31 -20.91
CA PRO A 275 15.85 2.38 -21.83
C PRO A 275 15.89 3.73 -21.09
N ARG A 276 16.56 4.71 -21.70
CA ARG A 276 16.88 6.05 -21.15
C ARG A 276 15.66 6.95 -20.84
N ARG A 277 14.44 6.41 -20.73
CA ARG A 277 13.27 7.18 -20.28
C ARG A 277 13.43 7.48 -18.79
N SER A 278 14.17 8.54 -18.49
CA SER A 278 14.20 9.13 -17.16
C SER A 278 13.00 10.08 -17.03
N TYR A 279 12.24 9.89 -15.96
CA TYR A 279 11.18 10.80 -15.60
C TYR A 279 11.72 11.80 -14.58
N PRO A 280 11.41 13.10 -14.70
CA PRO A 280 11.77 14.05 -13.67
C PRO A 280 11.00 13.73 -12.38
N VAL A 281 11.69 13.85 -11.25
CA VAL A 281 11.06 13.86 -9.93
C VAL A 281 10.71 15.31 -9.61
N VAL A 282 9.42 15.59 -9.42
CA VAL A 282 8.94 16.93 -9.08
C VAL A 282 8.49 16.97 -7.62
N PRO A 283 8.62 18.14 -6.95
CA PRO A 283 8.04 18.35 -5.63
C PRO A 283 6.55 17.98 -5.57
N GLN A 284 6.13 17.31 -4.50
CA GLN A 284 4.78 16.76 -4.36
C GLN A 284 3.69 17.84 -4.37
N ASP A 285 3.98 19.04 -3.87
CA ASP A 285 3.08 20.19 -3.87
C ASP A 285 2.70 20.67 -5.29
N ARG A 286 3.55 20.36 -6.27
CA ARG A 286 3.29 20.57 -7.71
C ARG A 286 2.43 19.49 -8.35
N ILE A 287 2.12 18.42 -7.64
CA ILE A 287 1.25 17.33 -8.10
C ILE A 287 -0.13 17.54 -7.48
N LYS A 288 -1.16 17.61 -8.33
CA LYS A 288 -2.55 17.71 -7.90
C LYS A 288 -3.28 16.42 -8.24
N ASN A 289 -3.93 15.84 -7.24
CA ASN A 289 -4.77 14.66 -7.39
C ASN A 289 -6.18 15.08 -7.80
N ILE A 290 -6.69 14.46 -8.84
CA ILE A 290 -8.04 14.70 -9.36
C ILE A 290 -8.80 13.38 -9.31
N THR A 291 -9.93 13.37 -8.61
CA THR A 291 -10.86 12.24 -8.62
C THR A 291 -11.86 12.42 -9.73
N MET A 292 -12.00 11.40 -10.59
CA MET A 292 -12.97 11.39 -11.68
C MET A 292 -13.99 10.28 -11.44
N HIS A 293 -15.26 10.65 -11.34
CA HIS A 293 -16.36 9.69 -11.26
C HIS A 293 -16.85 9.36 -12.68
N PHE A 294 -16.87 8.08 -13.02
CA PHE A 294 -17.43 7.57 -14.28
C PHE A 294 -18.75 6.84 -13.99
N PRO A 295 -19.90 7.49 -14.22
CA PRO A 295 -21.20 6.87 -13.99
C PRO A 295 -21.41 5.60 -14.82
N GLU A 296 -22.29 4.71 -14.38
CA GLU A 296 -22.60 3.45 -15.06
C GLU A 296 -23.03 3.70 -16.51
N GLU A 297 -23.88 4.70 -16.75
CA GLU A 297 -24.33 5.05 -18.09
C GLU A 297 -23.18 5.53 -18.99
N PHE A 298 -22.17 6.20 -18.41
CA PHE A 298 -20.99 6.61 -19.16
C PHE A 298 -20.15 5.39 -19.54
N VAL A 299 -19.92 4.47 -18.59
CA VAL A 299 -19.17 3.22 -18.84
C VAL A 299 -19.88 2.37 -19.88
N ALA A 300 -21.20 2.25 -19.82
CA ALA A 300 -22.01 1.52 -20.80
C ALA A 300 -21.87 2.12 -22.21
N ARG A 301 -22.01 3.46 -22.35
CA ARG A 301 -21.78 4.15 -23.63
C ARG A 301 -20.35 3.98 -24.14
N LEU A 302 -19.36 4.00 -23.26
CA LEU A 302 -17.96 3.82 -23.63
C LEU A 302 -17.69 2.39 -24.13
N LYS A 303 -18.23 1.37 -23.45
CA LYS A 303 -18.17 -0.03 -23.92
C LYS A 303 -18.84 -0.19 -25.29
N ALA A 304 -19.98 0.45 -25.52
CA ALA A 304 -20.65 0.43 -26.82
C ALA A 304 -19.77 1.02 -27.93
N ARG A 305 -18.99 2.08 -27.65
CA ARG A 305 -18.04 2.67 -28.61
C ARG A 305 -16.84 1.79 -28.94
N VAL A 306 -16.50 0.84 -28.08
CA VAL A 306 -15.46 -0.16 -28.37
C VAL A 306 -15.97 -1.17 -29.41
N ALA A 307 -17.29 -1.43 -29.45
CA ALA A 307 -17.94 -2.36 -30.39
C ALA A 307 -17.30 -3.77 -30.43
N ALA A 308 -16.65 -4.18 -29.32
CA ALA A 308 -16.04 -5.48 -29.13
C ALA A 308 -16.04 -5.85 -27.64
N ARG A 309 -15.83 -7.13 -27.32
CA ARG A 309 -15.74 -7.59 -25.92
C ARG A 309 -14.59 -6.85 -25.23
N CYS A 310 -14.87 -6.10 -24.18
CA CYS A 310 -13.87 -5.40 -23.38
C CYS A 310 -14.27 -5.35 -21.90
N SER A 311 -13.30 -5.34 -21.00
CA SER A 311 -13.54 -5.11 -19.58
C SER A 311 -13.78 -3.63 -19.28
N VAL A 312 -14.40 -3.32 -18.13
CA VAL A 312 -14.53 -1.94 -17.62
C VAL A 312 -13.15 -1.27 -17.53
N PHE A 313 -12.16 -2.00 -17.02
CA PHE A 313 -10.79 -1.55 -16.92
C PHE A 313 -10.22 -1.15 -18.29
N GLN A 314 -10.32 -2.03 -19.30
CA GLN A 314 -9.77 -1.77 -20.63
C GLN A 314 -10.40 -0.54 -21.29
N CYS A 315 -11.72 -0.39 -21.22
CA CYS A 315 -12.38 0.74 -21.86
C CYS A 315 -12.06 2.06 -21.15
N LEU A 316 -12.05 2.08 -19.81
CA LEU A 316 -11.67 3.26 -19.03
C LEU A 316 -10.20 3.63 -19.24
N LEU A 317 -9.30 2.65 -19.30
CA LEU A 317 -7.89 2.89 -19.56
C LEU A 317 -7.67 3.50 -20.94
N ALA A 318 -8.30 2.94 -21.98
CA ALA A 318 -8.22 3.50 -23.33
C ALA A 318 -8.72 4.96 -23.36
N HIS A 319 -9.79 5.26 -22.62
CA HIS A 319 -10.31 6.63 -22.49
C HIS A 319 -9.36 7.56 -21.76
N ALA A 320 -8.87 7.17 -20.59
CA ALA A 320 -7.92 7.95 -19.81
C ALA A 320 -6.63 8.21 -20.60
N TRP A 321 -6.08 7.19 -21.26
CA TRP A 321 -4.87 7.32 -22.07
C TRP A 321 -5.04 8.33 -23.20
N LYS A 322 -6.12 8.24 -23.98
CA LYS A 322 -6.42 9.24 -25.02
C LYS A 322 -6.57 10.64 -24.44
N LYS A 323 -7.29 10.81 -23.33
CA LYS A 323 -7.56 12.13 -22.73
C LYS A 323 -6.34 12.77 -22.10
N VAL A 324 -5.52 12.00 -21.39
CA VAL A 324 -4.26 12.49 -20.81
C VAL A 324 -3.26 12.85 -21.90
N THR A 325 -3.15 12.03 -22.96
CA THR A 325 -2.29 12.35 -24.11
C THR A 325 -2.72 13.65 -24.79
N ALA A 326 -4.02 13.84 -25.01
CA ALA A 326 -4.55 15.09 -25.56
C ALA A 326 -4.27 16.29 -24.63
N ALA A 327 -4.49 16.14 -23.33
CA ALA A 327 -4.27 17.20 -22.35
C ALA A 327 -2.80 17.62 -22.21
N ARG A 328 -1.87 16.69 -22.47
CA ARG A 328 -0.43 16.97 -22.49
C ARG A 328 0.05 17.66 -23.77
N ASN A 329 -0.80 17.72 -24.80
CA ASN A 329 -0.49 18.30 -26.11
C ASN A 329 0.84 17.79 -26.68
N LEU A 330 1.03 16.46 -26.65
CA LEU A 330 2.24 15.81 -27.16
C LEU A 330 2.34 15.95 -28.69
N SER A 331 3.57 15.96 -29.22
CA SER A 331 3.78 15.88 -30.68
C SER A 331 3.17 14.58 -31.21
N PRO A 332 2.57 14.57 -32.41
CA PRO A 332 1.97 13.36 -33.00
C PRO A 332 2.93 12.17 -33.11
N GLU A 333 4.22 12.43 -33.27
CA GLU A 333 5.29 11.45 -33.42
C GLU A 333 5.76 10.88 -32.07
N GLU A 334 5.49 11.57 -30.96
CA GLU A 334 5.92 11.17 -29.62
C GLU A 334 5.34 9.81 -29.24
N LEU A 335 6.20 8.90 -28.77
CA LEU A 335 5.77 7.57 -28.36
C LEU A 335 5.32 7.63 -26.89
N THR A 336 4.04 7.34 -26.65
CA THR A 336 3.48 7.22 -25.30
C THR A 336 3.25 5.75 -24.96
N GLN A 337 3.50 5.38 -23.71
CA GLN A 337 3.20 4.06 -23.15
C GLN A 337 2.41 4.18 -21.85
N VAL A 338 1.68 3.13 -21.52
CA VAL A 338 1.08 2.96 -20.19
C VAL A 338 1.76 1.78 -19.50
N ARG A 339 2.22 1.96 -18.27
CA ARG A 339 2.61 0.87 -17.37
C ARG A 339 1.36 0.32 -16.70
N VAL A 340 0.98 -0.91 -17.00
CA VAL A 340 -0.23 -1.54 -16.46
C VAL A 340 0.16 -2.66 -15.50
N ALA A 341 -0.23 -2.54 -14.23
CA ALA A 341 -0.02 -3.59 -13.24
C ALA A 341 -0.84 -4.85 -13.60
N VAL A 342 -0.20 -6.01 -13.61
CA VAL A 342 -0.81 -7.31 -13.94
C VAL A 342 -0.65 -8.27 -12.76
N ASN A 343 -1.77 -8.71 -12.18
CA ASN A 343 -1.78 -9.79 -11.20
C ASN A 343 -1.40 -11.11 -11.89
N CYS A 344 -0.29 -11.70 -11.45
CA CYS A 344 0.32 -12.88 -12.05
C CYS A 344 -0.22 -14.21 -11.48
N ARG A 345 -0.97 -14.20 -10.37
CA ARG A 345 -1.41 -15.41 -9.66
C ARG A 345 -2.14 -16.42 -10.53
N SER A 346 -3.16 -15.97 -11.26
CA SER A 346 -3.95 -16.80 -12.17
C SER A 346 -3.34 -16.98 -13.58
N ARG A 347 -2.13 -16.45 -13.79
CA ARG A 347 -1.39 -16.52 -15.06
C ARG A 347 -0.17 -17.42 -14.97
N ALA A 348 0.37 -17.60 -13.77
CA ALA A 348 1.45 -18.53 -13.48
C ALA A 348 1.03 -19.99 -13.76
N LYS A 349 2.02 -20.85 -14.01
CA LYS A 349 1.82 -22.30 -14.13
C LYS A 349 2.84 -23.01 -13.22
N PRO A 350 2.38 -23.73 -12.17
CA PRO A 350 0.99 -23.88 -11.74
C PRO A 350 0.37 -22.55 -11.27
N PHE A 351 -0.97 -22.49 -11.24
CA PHE A 351 -1.67 -21.31 -10.73
C PHE A 351 -1.35 -21.10 -9.25
N VAL A 352 -1.11 -19.85 -8.87
CA VAL A 352 -0.96 -19.46 -7.46
C VAL A 352 -2.33 -19.05 -6.92
N PRO A 353 -2.72 -19.52 -5.71
CA PRO A 353 -3.99 -19.15 -5.10
C PRO A 353 -4.17 -17.64 -4.93
N MET A 354 -5.40 -17.14 -5.07
CA MET A 354 -5.72 -15.71 -4.95
C MET A 354 -5.59 -15.17 -3.51
N ASP A 355 -5.49 -16.05 -2.53
CA ASP A 355 -5.20 -15.80 -1.11
C ASP A 355 -3.71 -15.94 -0.77
N PHE A 356 -2.83 -16.11 -1.77
CA PHE A 356 -1.38 -15.95 -1.60
C PHE A 356 -1.06 -14.54 -1.08
N PHE A 357 -0.39 -14.48 0.06
CA PHE A 357 -0.03 -13.24 0.74
C PHE A 357 1.44 -12.86 0.47
N GLY A 358 1.63 -11.98 -0.51
CA GLY A 358 2.93 -11.52 -1.00
C GLY A 358 2.76 -10.68 -2.27
N ASN A 359 3.85 -10.22 -2.87
CA ASN A 359 3.79 -9.60 -4.19
C ASN A 359 3.77 -10.67 -5.29
N MET A 360 2.89 -10.51 -6.28
CA MET A 360 2.94 -11.29 -7.53
C MET A 360 2.39 -10.45 -8.70
N VAL A 361 3.04 -9.30 -8.93
CA VAL A 361 2.64 -8.30 -9.91
C VAL A 361 3.79 -7.99 -10.85
N LEU A 362 3.51 -7.93 -12.15
CA LEU A 362 4.43 -7.47 -13.20
C LEU A 362 3.77 -6.37 -14.04
N TRP A 363 4.56 -5.72 -14.90
CA TRP A 363 4.10 -4.60 -15.70
C TRP A 363 3.92 -5.00 -17.17
N ALA A 364 2.76 -4.68 -17.74
CA ALA A 364 2.56 -4.66 -19.17
C ALA A 364 2.78 -3.24 -19.71
N PHE A 365 3.31 -3.14 -20.94
CA PHE A 365 3.66 -1.85 -21.57
C PHE A 365 2.98 -1.70 -22.94
N PRO A 366 1.65 -1.49 -23.03
CA PRO A 366 1.04 -1.01 -24.27
C PRO A 366 1.66 0.32 -24.71
N ARG A 367 1.96 0.46 -26.00
CA ARG A 367 2.62 1.64 -26.59
C ARG A 367 1.96 2.03 -27.90
N MET A 368 1.83 3.33 -28.14
CA MET A 368 1.34 3.90 -29.39
C MET A 368 1.98 5.28 -29.61
N ARG A 369 2.07 5.75 -30.86
CA ARG A 369 2.39 7.16 -31.11
C ARG A 369 1.21 8.04 -30.72
N ALA A 370 1.46 9.25 -30.20
CA ALA A 370 0.41 10.12 -29.70
C ALA A 370 -0.64 10.46 -30.78
N GLY A 371 -0.21 10.76 -32.01
CA GLY A 371 -1.11 11.05 -33.14
C GLY A 371 -1.97 9.84 -33.53
N GLU A 372 -1.39 8.65 -33.54
CA GLU A 372 -2.09 7.39 -33.79
C GLU A 372 -3.10 7.09 -32.68
N LEU A 373 -2.69 7.22 -31.41
CA LEU A 373 -3.55 7.01 -30.25
C LEU A 373 -4.77 7.93 -30.30
N LEU A 374 -4.58 9.21 -30.63
CA LEU A 374 -5.66 10.20 -30.65
C LEU A 374 -6.61 9.98 -31.83
N SER A 375 -6.11 9.62 -33.00
CA SER A 375 -6.92 9.36 -34.20
C SER A 375 -7.60 7.98 -34.22
N SER A 376 -7.05 6.98 -33.52
CA SER A 376 -7.59 5.62 -33.47
C SER A 376 -8.95 5.51 -32.80
N ASN A 377 -9.79 4.58 -33.25
CA ASN A 377 -11.02 4.22 -32.54
C ASN A 377 -10.70 3.48 -31.21
N TYR A 378 -11.69 3.39 -30.32
CA TYR A 378 -11.49 2.75 -29.00
C TYR A 378 -11.20 1.26 -29.09
N ALA A 379 -11.70 0.57 -30.12
CA ALA A 379 -11.46 -0.85 -30.34
C ALA A 379 -9.97 -1.14 -30.54
N ALA A 380 -9.31 -0.35 -31.38
CA ALA A 380 -7.88 -0.47 -31.66
C ALA A 380 -7.03 -0.25 -30.39
N VAL A 381 -7.31 0.82 -29.64
CA VAL A 381 -6.56 1.13 -28.40
C VAL A 381 -6.77 0.03 -27.34
N VAL A 382 -8.00 -0.48 -27.20
CA VAL A 382 -8.29 -1.62 -26.32
C VAL A 382 -7.57 -2.89 -26.78
N GLY A 383 -7.44 -3.11 -28.09
CA GLY A 383 -6.64 -4.20 -28.66
C GLY A 383 -5.19 -4.12 -28.20
N VAL A 384 -4.54 -2.96 -28.39
CA VAL A 384 -3.15 -2.74 -27.96
C VAL A 384 -2.97 -3.00 -26.45
N ILE A 385 -3.89 -2.52 -25.61
CA ILE A 385 -3.88 -2.77 -24.17
C ILE A 385 -4.00 -4.27 -23.87
N ARG A 386 -4.96 -4.94 -24.52
CA ARG A 386 -5.22 -6.37 -24.31
C ARG A 386 -4.01 -7.22 -24.70
N ASP A 387 -3.44 -6.95 -25.86
CA ASP A 387 -2.32 -7.72 -26.38
C ASP A 387 -1.08 -7.54 -25.51
N ALA A 388 -0.83 -6.32 -25.01
CA ALA A 388 0.25 -6.06 -24.07
C ALA A 388 0.06 -6.80 -22.74
N VAL A 389 -1.16 -6.79 -22.19
CA VAL A 389 -1.48 -7.53 -20.95
C VAL A 389 -1.45 -9.05 -21.17
N ALA A 390 -1.76 -9.53 -22.37
CA ALA A 390 -1.71 -10.95 -22.71
C ALA A 390 -0.26 -11.49 -22.78
N ARG A 391 0.71 -10.64 -23.16
CA ARG A 391 2.14 -11.01 -23.18
C ARG A 391 2.74 -11.27 -21.79
N VAL A 392 2.11 -10.80 -20.72
CA VAL A 392 2.45 -11.22 -19.36
C VAL A 392 1.73 -12.55 -19.10
N ASP A 393 2.29 -13.60 -19.69
CA ASP A 393 1.80 -14.97 -19.62
C ASP A 393 2.63 -15.84 -18.68
N ALA A 394 2.33 -17.14 -18.64
CA ALA A 394 3.01 -18.08 -17.78
C ALA A 394 4.52 -18.17 -18.04
N GLU A 395 4.96 -18.05 -19.30
CA GLU A 395 6.39 -18.14 -19.64
C GLU A 395 7.13 -16.86 -19.24
N TYR A 396 6.53 -15.69 -19.45
CA TYR A 396 7.10 -14.43 -18.96
C TYR A 396 7.27 -14.44 -17.44
N ILE A 397 6.25 -14.93 -16.72
CA ILE A 397 6.27 -15.05 -15.26
C ILE A 397 7.34 -16.04 -14.82
N GLN A 398 7.41 -17.24 -15.41
CA GLN A 398 8.42 -18.24 -15.03
C GLN A 398 9.85 -17.77 -15.34
N SER A 399 10.06 -17.11 -16.48
CA SER A 399 11.33 -16.48 -16.82
C SER A 399 11.77 -15.44 -15.77
N PHE A 400 10.83 -14.66 -15.23
CA PHE A 400 11.13 -13.69 -14.19
C PHE A 400 11.52 -14.35 -12.87
N VAL A 401 10.88 -15.47 -12.52
CA VAL A 401 11.25 -16.29 -11.37
C VAL A 401 12.67 -16.85 -11.52
N ASP A 402 12.98 -17.42 -12.68
CA ASP A 402 14.32 -17.92 -12.98
C ASP A 402 15.38 -16.81 -12.96
N PHE A 403 15.02 -15.62 -13.43
CA PHE A 403 15.90 -14.45 -13.36
C PHE A 403 16.22 -14.09 -11.92
N GLY A 404 15.23 -14.18 -11.03
CA GLY A 404 15.42 -14.00 -9.60
C GLY A 404 16.43 -14.98 -9.01
N GLU A 405 16.34 -16.26 -9.35
CA GLU A 405 17.29 -17.29 -8.92
C GLU A 405 18.70 -17.04 -9.49
N ALA A 406 18.81 -16.65 -10.76
CA ALA A 406 20.10 -16.31 -11.37
C ALA A 406 20.75 -15.09 -10.71
N LEU A 407 19.95 -14.07 -10.41
CA LEU A 407 20.39 -12.86 -9.69
C LEU A 407 20.79 -13.19 -8.25
N GLU A 408 20.09 -14.12 -7.61
CA GLU A 408 20.43 -14.59 -6.26
C GLU A 408 21.78 -15.32 -6.25
N ARG A 409 22.03 -16.17 -7.24
CA ARG A 409 23.32 -16.88 -7.39
C ARG A 409 24.49 -15.96 -7.71
N SER A 410 24.26 -14.86 -8.43
CA SER A 410 25.31 -13.88 -8.72
C SER A 410 25.62 -12.96 -7.52
N GLY A 411 24.71 -12.86 -6.54
CA GLY A 411 24.82 -11.95 -5.41
C GLY A 411 24.65 -10.48 -5.78
N GLU A 412 24.19 -10.19 -6.99
CA GLU A 412 24.04 -8.83 -7.49
C GLU A 412 22.78 -8.16 -6.93
N GLN A 413 22.91 -6.87 -6.60
CA GLN A 413 21.80 -6.03 -6.18
C GLN A 413 21.43 -5.05 -7.29
N LEU A 414 20.20 -5.19 -7.80
CA LEU A 414 19.64 -4.31 -8.81
C LEU A 414 18.57 -3.41 -8.21
N THR A 415 18.51 -2.18 -8.70
CA THR A 415 17.45 -1.23 -8.35
C THR A 415 16.21 -1.49 -9.23
N PRO A 416 15.00 -1.61 -8.68
CA PRO A 416 13.79 -1.81 -9.47
C PRO A 416 13.42 -0.57 -10.31
N THR A 417 12.65 -0.78 -11.38
CA THR A 417 12.06 0.31 -12.18
C THR A 417 10.77 0.87 -11.55
N ALA A 418 10.36 0.36 -10.39
CA ALA A 418 9.26 0.91 -9.60
C ALA A 418 9.45 2.43 -9.39
N ALA A 419 8.36 3.18 -9.54
CA ALA A 419 8.44 4.63 -9.49
C ALA A 419 8.68 5.14 -8.08
N VAL A 420 9.52 6.16 -7.97
CA VAL A 420 9.73 6.87 -6.71
C VAL A 420 8.66 7.97 -6.53
N VAL A 421 8.43 8.36 -5.28
CA VAL A 421 7.56 9.51 -4.95
C VAL A 421 8.01 10.74 -5.74
N GLY A 422 7.06 11.45 -6.34
CA GLY A 422 7.32 12.64 -7.15
C GLY A 422 7.58 12.35 -8.64
N THR A 423 7.63 11.09 -9.07
CA THR A 423 7.85 10.74 -10.50
C THR A 423 6.78 11.39 -11.39
N ALA A 424 7.20 12.12 -12.42
CA ALA A 424 6.29 12.69 -13.42
C ALA A 424 6.39 11.94 -14.76
N PHE A 425 5.41 11.06 -15.00
CA PHE A 425 5.46 10.08 -16.07
C PHE A 425 5.39 10.60 -17.50
N SER A 426 5.31 11.90 -17.79
CA SER A 426 5.18 12.38 -19.18
C SER A 426 6.36 11.93 -20.06
N PRO A 427 6.15 11.39 -21.29
CA PRO A 427 4.89 11.31 -22.06
C PRO A 427 3.98 10.12 -21.72
N ASP A 428 4.37 9.31 -20.75
CA ASP A 428 3.78 8.03 -20.35
C ASP A 428 2.81 8.12 -19.18
N LEU A 429 2.14 7.01 -18.90
CA LEU A 429 1.23 6.86 -17.78
C LEU A 429 1.58 5.60 -17.00
N GLU A 430 1.16 5.57 -15.74
CA GLU A 430 1.16 4.37 -14.92
C GLU A 430 -0.27 4.15 -14.40
N VAL A 431 -0.71 2.89 -14.41
CA VAL A 431 -2.06 2.53 -13.99
C VAL A 431 -2.06 1.30 -13.11
N GLU A 432 -2.70 1.48 -11.96
CA GLU A 432 -3.00 0.45 -10.98
C GLU A 432 -4.51 0.30 -10.88
N SER A 433 -5.02 -0.94 -10.91
CA SER A 433 -6.46 -1.20 -10.83
C SER A 433 -6.82 -1.89 -9.53
N TRP A 434 -7.68 -1.23 -8.77
CA TRP A 434 -8.26 -1.73 -7.53
C TRP A 434 -9.69 -2.26 -7.75
N LEU A 435 -10.16 -2.29 -9.01
CA LEU A 435 -11.53 -2.70 -9.40
C LEU A 435 -11.85 -4.16 -9.04
N GLY A 436 -10.84 -5.03 -8.94
CA GLY A 436 -11.01 -6.45 -8.63
C GLY A 436 -10.84 -6.79 -7.14
N PHE A 437 -10.56 -5.81 -6.29
CA PHE A 437 -10.30 -6.04 -4.87
C PHE A 437 -11.60 -6.22 -4.08
N ARG A 438 -11.51 -6.98 -2.98
CA ARG A 438 -12.64 -7.39 -2.14
C ARG A 438 -13.15 -6.28 -1.20
N PHE A 439 -13.14 -5.02 -1.63
CA PHE A 439 -13.56 -3.91 -0.79
C PHE A 439 -15.07 -3.91 -0.49
N HIS A 440 -15.87 -4.56 -1.33
CA HIS A 440 -17.29 -4.77 -1.08
C HIS A 440 -17.56 -5.76 0.06
N ASP A 441 -16.57 -6.58 0.44
CA ASP A 441 -16.67 -7.55 1.53
C ASP A 441 -16.28 -6.94 2.89
N LEU A 442 -16.01 -5.63 2.93
CA LEU A 442 -15.62 -4.92 4.16
C LEU A 442 -16.85 -4.56 5.00
N ASP A 443 -17.43 -5.60 5.59
CA ASP A 443 -18.54 -5.52 6.52
C ASP A 443 -18.15 -6.15 7.86
N PHE A 444 -18.16 -5.31 8.91
CA PHE A 444 -17.84 -5.72 10.28
C PHE A 444 -19.05 -6.31 11.03
N GLY A 445 -20.15 -6.61 10.33
CA GLY A 445 -21.40 -7.15 10.86
C GLY A 445 -22.51 -6.10 11.03
N GLY A 446 -22.19 -4.82 10.86
CA GLY A 446 -23.14 -3.70 10.93
C GLY A 446 -23.50 -3.09 9.56
N GLY A 447 -22.87 -3.55 8.48
CA GLY A 447 -23.01 -3.02 7.13
C GLY A 447 -21.66 -2.71 6.46
N PRO A 448 -21.64 -2.61 5.12
CA PRO A 448 -20.41 -2.40 4.37
C PRO A 448 -19.85 -0.99 4.58
N ALA A 449 -18.57 -0.80 4.22
CA ALA A 449 -17.98 0.54 4.12
C ALA A 449 -18.83 1.45 3.21
N CYS A 450 -19.10 2.67 3.66
CA CYS A 450 -19.91 3.64 2.92
C CYS A 450 -19.08 4.43 1.88
N ALA A 451 -17.75 4.53 2.06
CA ALA A 451 -16.86 5.05 1.05
C ALA A 451 -15.44 4.46 1.16
N PHE A 452 -14.80 4.31 0.00
CA PHE A 452 -13.34 4.27 -0.14
C PHE A 452 -12.84 5.66 -0.48
N LEU A 453 -11.82 6.14 0.24
CA LEU A 453 -11.23 7.46 0.07
C LEU A 453 -9.83 7.26 -0.52
N PRO A 454 -9.65 7.50 -1.84
CA PRO A 454 -8.35 7.28 -2.48
C PRO A 454 -7.32 8.21 -1.84
N PRO A 455 -6.23 7.67 -1.28
CA PRO A 455 -5.14 8.49 -0.77
C PRO A 455 -4.50 9.30 -1.90
N SER A 456 -3.75 10.33 -1.51
CA SER A 456 -2.98 11.15 -2.44
C SER A 456 -2.04 10.27 -3.27
N CYS A 457 -2.25 10.18 -4.60
CA CYS A 457 -1.23 9.61 -5.48
C CYS A 457 0.00 10.52 -5.41
N LEU A 458 1.16 9.92 -5.15
CA LEU A 458 2.41 10.63 -4.92
C LEU A 458 3.22 10.85 -6.22
N SER A 459 2.74 10.35 -7.36
CA SER A 459 3.36 10.45 -8.67
C SER A 459 2.41 11.08 -9.70
N ARG A 460 2.96 11.95 -10.58
CA ARG A 460 2.19 12.70 -11.58
C ARG A 460 2.02 11.86 -12.83
N GLY A 461 0.77 11.59 -13.22
CA GLY A 461 0.44 10.73 -14.36
C GLY A 461 0.26 9.25 -13.98
N SER A 462 0.32 8.93 -12.68
CA SER A 462 -0.25 7.69 -12.15
C SER A 462 -1.77 7.85 -12.02
N CYS A 463 -2.50 6.81 -12.37
CA CYS A 463 -3.95 6.73 -12.21
C CYS A 463 -4.32 5.43 -11.52
N SER A 464 -5.01 5.55 -10.38
CA SER A 464 -5.64 4.42 -9.70
C SER A 464 -7.12 4.37 -10.05
N SER A 465 -7.62 3.21 -10.45
CA SER A 465 -9.04 2.98 -10.70
C SER A 465 -9.69 2.19 -9.56
N CYS A 466 -10.74 2.75 -8.96
CA CYS A 466 -11.55 2.13 -7.91
C CYS A 466 -13.02 2.08 -8.38
N GLY A 467 -13.74 1.02 -7.99
CA GLY A 467 -15.18 0.90 -8.21
C GLY A 467 -15.93 1.15 -6.91
N HIS A 468 -16.83 2.14 -6.89
CA HIS A 468 -17.77 2.31 -5.78
C HIS A 468 -19.09 1.63 -6.15
N ALA A 469 -19.48 0.60 -5.40
CA ALA A 469 -20.87 0.14 -5.41
C ALA A 469 -21.60 0.93 -4.32
N ARG A 470 -22.56 1.79 -4.69
CA ARG A 470 -23.52 2.28 -3.70
C ARG A 470 -24.27 1.07 -3.13
N PRO A 471 -24.49 0.97 -1.81
CA PRO A 471 -25.38 -0.06 -1.28
C PRO A 471 -26.76 0.09 -1.93
N ARG A 472 -27.31 -1.02 -2.45
CA ARG A 472 -28.70 -1.04 -2.93
C ARG A 472 -29.61 -0.61 -1.77
N PRO A 473 -30.55 0.32 -1.98
CA PRO A 473 -31.53 0.64 -0.94
C PRO A 473 -32.31 -0.62 -0.56
N ALA A 474 -32.37 -0.90 0.73
CA ALA A 474 -33.19 -1.96 1.30
C ALA A 474 -34.67 -1.57 1.25
N SER A 475 -35.28 -1.65 0.07
CA SER A 475 -36.73 -1.78 -0.10
C SER A 475 -37.06 -2.10 -1.55
N THR A 476 -37.29 -3.38 -1.83
CA THR A 476 -38.29 -3.84 -2.80
C THR A 476 -38.44 -5.33 -2.60
N SER A 477 -39.49 -5.68 -1.86
CA SER A 477 -40.01 -7.03 -1.78
C SER A 477 -40.34 -7.53 -3.19
N TRP A 478 -39.57 -8.49 -3.69
CA TRP A 478 -39.97 -9.23 -4.88
C TRP A 478 -40.89 -10.38 -4.45
N GLN A 479 -42.19 -10.19 -4.68
CA GLN A 479 -43.16 -11.28 -4.76
C GLN A 479 -42.70 -12.25 -5.86
N ARG A 480 -42.54 -13.53 -5.50
CA ARG A 480 -42.38 -14.62 -6.47
C ARG A 480 -43.69 -14.79 -7.22
N SER A 481 -43.72 -14.52 -8.52
CA SER A 481 -44.67 -15.18 -9.40
C SER A 481 -44.11 -16.55 -9.75
N THR A 482 -44.72 -17.59 -9.18
CA THR A 482 -44.64 -18.96 -9.66
C THR A 482 -45.55 -19.08 -10.88
N THR A 483 -45.00 -19.44 -12.04
CA THR A 483 -45.76 -20.11 -13.09
C THR A 483 -45.10 -21.45 -13.38
N SER A 484 -45.76 -22.50 -12.93
CA SER A 484 -45.61 -23.87 -13.40
C SER A 484 -46.37 -24.03 -14.73
N THR A 485 -45.70 -24.65 -15.70
CA THR A 485 -46.21 -25.30 -16.94
C THR A 485 -47.25 -24.57 -17.78
#